data_AF-A0A376KM90-F1
#
_entry.id   AF-A0A376KM90-F1
#
_cell.length_a   1.000
_cell.length_b   1.000
_cell.length_c   1.000
_cell.angle_alpha   90.00
_cell.angle_beta   90.00
_cell.angle_gamma   90.00
#
_symmetry.space_group_name_H-M   'P 1'
#
loop_
_entity.id
_entity.type
_entity.pdbx_description
1 polymer ?
#
loop_
_entity_poly.entity_id
_entity_poly.type
_entity_poly.pdbx_seq_one_letter_code
_entity_poly.pdbx_strand_id
1 'polypeptide(L)'
;MYNYDRPSWTGLVYPTECYFPTWKVEEDHFTVKALVNAYEGLFGKAPVVDKWTFSTNGVSIMGRHGIPVIGFGPGKEPEAHAPNEKTWKSHLVTCAAMYAAIPLSWLATE
;
A
#
# COMPACT_ATOMS: atom_id res chain seq x y z
N MET A 1 -9.49 24.77 -5.62
CA MET A 1 -9.43 23.42 -6.22
C MET A 1 -10.77 23.14 -6.89
N TYR A 2 -10.83 22.33 -7.94
CA TYR A 2 -12.10 21.99 -8.61
C TYR A 2 -12.62 20.63 -8.14
N ASN A 3 -13.91 20.34 -8.37
CA ASN A 3 -14.51 19.04 -8.09
C ASN A 3 -14.48 18.15 -9.33
N TYR A 4 -14.21 16.86 -9.15
CA TYR A 4 -14.52 15.81 -10.10
C TYR A 4 -15.95 15.35 -9.87
N ASP A 5 -16.84 15.69 -10.79
CA ASP A 5 -18.27 15.35 -10.78
C ASP A 5 -18.73 14.74 -12.13
N ARG A 6 -17.77 14.32 -12.97
CA ARG A 6 -18.09 13.65 -14.24
C ARG A 6 -18.81 12.31 -13.98
N PRO A 7 -19.88 12.00 -14.73
CA PRO A 7 -20.57 10.72 -14.62
C PRO A 7 -19.65 9.58 -15.07
N SER A 8 -19.77 8.43 -14.40
CA SER A 8 -19.14 7.18 -14.81
C SER A 8 -19.79 6.62 -16.09
N TRP A 9 -19.28 5.50 -16.61
CA TRP A 9 -19.86 4.83 -17.78
C TRP A 9 -21.32 4.37 -17.57
N THR A 10 -21.81 4.28 -16.33
CA THR A 10 -23.22 3.96 -15.99
C THR A 10 -24.07 5.20 -15.67
N GLY A 11 -23.51 6.40 -15.73
CA GLY A 11 -24.19 7.63 -15.30
C GLY A 11 -24.11 7.92 -13.80
N LEU A 12 -23.49 7.06 -13.00
CA LEU A 12 -23.26 7.33 -11.57
C LEU A 12 -22.29 8.51 -11.41
N VAL A 13 -22.71 9.53 -10.67
CA VAL A 13 -21.87 10.66 -10.28
C VAL A 13 -21.44 10.49 -8.83
N TYR A 14 -20.12 10.48 -8.59
CA TYR A 14 -19.54 10.44 -7.26
C TYR A 14 -18.61 11.64 -7.08
N PRO A 15 -19.14 12.78 -6.58
CA PRO A 15 -18.38 14.02 -6.48
C PRO A 15 -17.19 13.87 -5.52
N THR A 16 -16.02 14.32 -5.94
CA THR A 16 -14.84 14.40 -5.09
C THR A 16 -14.04 15.66 -5.39
N GLU A 17 -13.43 16.26 -4.39
CA GLU A 17 -12.43 17.30 -4.63
C GLU A 17 -11.27 16.70 -5.44
N CYS A 18 -10.73 17.46 -6.40
CA CYS A 18 -9.48 17.16 -7.08
C CYS A 18 -8.29 17.44 -6.14
N TYR A 19 -8.29 16.82 -4.96
CA TYR A 19 -7.29 17.00 -3.91
C TYR A 19 -6.70 15.66 -3.50
N PHE A 20 -5.38 15.51 -3.58
CA PHE A 20 -4.70 14.24 -3.35
C PHE A 20 -3.69 14.38 -2.21
N PRO A 21 -4.13 14.38 -0.94
CA PRO A 21 -3.25 14.57 0.21
C PRO A 21 -2.18 13.48 0.28
N THR A 22 -0.95 13.90 0.56
CA THR A 22 0.14 12.97 0.91
C THR A 22 -0.14 12.35 2.27
N TRP A 23 0.45 11.19 2.50
CA TRP A 23 0.23 10.42 3.71
C TRP A 23 1.49 9.62 4.04
N LYS A 24 1.66 9.34 5.33
CA LYS A 24 2.60 8.36 5.87
C LYS A 24 2.04 7.83 7.18
N VAL A 25 2.34 6.58 7.48
CA VAL A 25 2.14 6.01 8.82
C VAL A 25 3.47 6.11 9.55
N GLU A 26 3.46 6.54 10.81
CA GLU A 26 4.70 6.59 11.61
C GLU A 26 5.24 5.18 11.85
N GLU A 27 6.57 5.04 11.88
CA GLU A 27 7.23 3.73 11.96
C GLU A 27 6.88 2.94 13.23
N ASP A 28 6.58 3.65 14.32
CA ASP A 28 6.21 3.06 15.61
C ASP A 28 4.74 2.66 15.70
N HIS A 29 3.92 3.00 14.71
CA HIS A 29 2.52 2.64 14.65
C HIS A 29 2.35 1.12 14.52
N PHE A 30 1.36 0.56 15.21
CA PHE A 30 1.16 -0.89 15.30
C PHE A 30 1.00 -1.56 13.92
N THR A 31 0.34 -0.88 12.97
CA THR A 31 0.20 -1.35 11.57
C THR A 31 1.56 -1.55 10.87
N VAL A 32 2.53 -0.66 11.11
CA VAL A 32 3.89 -0.81 10.55
C VAL A 32 4.60 -1.97 11.25
N LYS A 33 4.61 -1.96 12.59
CA LYS A 33 5.25 -3.00 13.41
C LYS A 33 4.75 -4.40 13.09
N ALA A 34 3.45 -4.58 12.89
CA ALA A 34 2.86 -5.88 12.54
C ALA A 34 3.43 -6.45 11.24
N LEU A 35 3.66 -5.60 10.23
CA LEU A 35 4.25 -6.03 8.95
C LEU A 35 5.76 -6.25 9.08
N VAL A 36 6.47 -5.42 9.85
CA VAL A 36 7.89 -5.62 10.15
C VAL A 36 8.12 -6.97 10.84
N ASN A 37 7.34 -7.25 11.89
CA ASN A 37 7.38 -8.52 12.63
C ASN A 37 7.09 -9.72 11.71
N ALA A 38 6.08 -9.61 10.85
CA ALA A 38 5.75 -10.67 9.88
C ALA A 38 6.92 -10.92 8.91
N TYR A 39 7.54 -9.85 8.39
CA TYR A 39 8.64 -9.94 7.45
C TYR A 39 9.88 -10.57 8.10
N GLU A 40 10.24 -10.11 9.31
CA GLU A 40 11.37 -10.66 10.07
C GLU A 40 11.15 -12.13 10.43
N GLY A 41 9.94 -12.49 10.87
CA GLY A 41 9.59 -13.88 11.18
C GLY A 41 9.64 -14.82 9.98
N LEU A 42 9.23 -14.35 8.79
CA LEU A 42 9.25 -15.14 7.56
C LEU A 42 10.65 -15.26 6.95
N PHE A 43 11.45 -14.19 6.99
CA PHE A 43 12.67 -14.08 6.18
C PHE A 43 13.96 -13.94 6.99
N GLY A 44 13.87 -13.87 8.32
CA GLY A 44 15.03 -13.82 9.22
C GLY A 44 15.87 -12.55 9.09
N LYS A 45 15.30 -11.46 8.56
CA LYS A 45 15.98 -10.17 8.36
C LYS A 45 14.99 -9.02 8.37
N ALA A 46 15.47 -7.83 8.74
CA ALA A 46 14.66 -6.61 8.70
C ALA A 46 14.24 -6.23 7.28
N PRO A 47 12.99 -5.77 7.07
CA PRO A 47 12.58 -5.13 5.82
C PRO A 47 13.14 -3.71 5.72
N VAL A 48 13.07 -3.14 4.52
CA VAL A 48 13.17 -1.69 4.34
C VAL A 48 11.79 -1.09 4.57
N VAL A 49 11.68 -0.20 5.54
CA VAL A 49 10.47 0.61 5.80
C VAL A 49 10.72 1.99 5.19
N ASP A 50 9.95 2.35 4.18
CA ASP A 50 10.06 3.64 3.49
C ASP A 50 8.71 4.00 2.85
N LYS A 51 8.63 5.20 2.29
CA LYS A 51 7.48 5.71 1.54
C LYS A 51 7.69 5.55 0.04
N TRP A 52 6.60 5.28 -0.67
CA TRP A 52 6.59 5.40 -2.13
C TRP A 52 6.65 6.86 -2.56
N THR A 53 7.37 7.12 -3.65
CA THR A 53 7.48 8.46 -4.27
C THR A 53 6.40 8.74 -5.31
N PHE A 54 5.41 7.85 -5.42
CA PHE A 54 4.28 7.95 -6.33
C PHE A 54 2.95 7.79 -5.58
N SER A 55 1.85 8.14 -6.24
CA SER A 55 0.50 8.11 -5.67
C SER A 55 -0.15 6.73 -5.79
N THR A 56 -0.97 6.37 -4.81
CA THR A 56 -1.78 5.16 -4.80
C THR A 56 -3.17 5.44 -4.21
N ASN A 57 -4.03 4.41 -4.15
CA ASN A 57 -5.32 4.51 -3.47
C ASN A 57 -5.21 4.89 -1.98
N GLY A 58 -4.02 4.78 -1.38
CA GLY A 58 -3.74 5.26 -0.02
C GLY A 58 -4.01 6.75 0.18
N VAL A 59 -3.98 7.55 -0.89
CA VAL A 59 -4.39 8.96 -0.84
C VAL A 59 -5.85 9.11 -0.39
N SER A 60 -6.73 8.23 -0.86
CA SER A 60 -8.12 8.24 -0.42
C SER A 60 -8.25 7.64 0.98
N ILE A 61 -7.74 6.41 1.16
CA ILE A 61 -7.95 5.64 2.38
C ILE A 61 -7.30 6.32 3.61
N MET A 62 -6.03 6.68 3.51
CA MET A 62 -5.31 7.32 4.60
C MET A 62 -5.36 8.84 4.48
N GLY A 63 -4.97 9.38 3.31
CA GLY A 63 -4.83 10.82 3.13
C GLY A 63 -6.13 11.60 3.35
N ARG A 64 -7.28 11.03 2.99
CA ARG A 64 -8.60 11.67 3.19
C ARG A 64 -9.40 11.10 4.35
N HIS A 65 -9.38 9.78 4.55
CA HIS A 65 -10.22 9.12 5.55
C HIS A 65 -9.48 8.72 6.83
N GLY A 66 -8.17 8.93 6.92
CA GLY A 66 -7.40 8.68 8.14
C GLY A 66 -7.27 7.20 8.52
N ILE A 67 -7.58 6.28 7.61
CA ILE A 67 -7.44 4.84 7.85
C ILE A 67 -5.99 4.44 7.55
N PRO A 68 -5.21 3.89 8.51
CA PRO A 68 -3.82 3.51 8.28
C PRO A 68 -3.68 2.50 7.13
N VAL A 69 -2.72 2.74 6.24
CA VAL A 69 -2.42 1.89 5.09
C VAL A 69 -0.93 1.67 4.98
N ILE A 70 -0.52 0.43 4.70
CA ILE A 70 0.85 0.10 4.31
C ILE A 70 0.84 -0.45 2.89
N GLY A 71 1.75 0.05 2.06
CA GLY A 71 2.01 -0.48 0.74
C GLY A 71 3.03 -1.61 0.79
N PHE A 72 2.69 -2.78 0.28
CA PHE A 72 3.62 -3.89 0.08
C PHE A 72 3.20 -4.67 -1.16
N GLY A 73 4.14 -5.04 -2.03
CA GLY A 73 3.79 -5.73 -3.27
C GLY A 73 4.98 -6.17 -4.10
N PRO A 74 4.73 -7.00 -5.13
CA PRO A 74 5.77 -7.53 -6.00
C PRO A 74 6.17 -6.52 -7.08
N GLY A 75 7.28 -6.80 -7.77
CA GLY A 75 7.81 -5.93 -8.82
C GLY A 75 8.80 -4.88 -8.30
N LYS A 76 9.17 -3.95 -9.17
CA LYS A 76 10.03 -2.80 -8.87
C LYS A 76 9.41 -1.57 -9.53
N GLU A 77 9.45 -0.43 -8.83
CA GLU A 77 8.88 0.84 -9.30
C GLU A 77 9.30 1.24 -10.73
N PRO A 78 10.58 1.11 -11.15
CA PRO A 78 10.99 1.49 -12.50
C PRO A 78 10.40 0.64 -13.64
N GLU A 79 9.83 -0.53 -13.33
CA GLU A 79 9.22 -1.40 -14.33
C GLU A 79 7.73 -1.09 -14.54
N ALA A 80 7.10 -0.38 -13.60
CA ALA A 80 5.67 -0.08 -13.67
C ALA A 80 5.37 0.88 -14.83
N HIS A 81 4.26 0.64 -15.54
CA HIS A 81 3.80 1.45 -16.68
C HIS A 81 4.74 1.45 -17.88
N ALA A 82 5.75 0.58 -17.90
CA ALA A 82 6.64 0.42 -19.04
C ALA A 82 6.01 -0.52 -20.09
N PRO A 83 6.22 -0.28 -21.41
CA PRO A 83 5.71 -1.18 -22.46
C PRO A 83 6.21 -2.63 -22.34
N ASN A 84 7.34 -2.82 -21.66
CA ASN A 84 7.97 -4.11 -21.37
C ASN A 84 7.99 -4.41 -19.87
N GLU A 85 6.98 -3.92 -19.13
CA GLU A 85 6.81 -4.17 -17.70
C GLU A 85 7.04 -5.65 -17.37
N LYS A 86 7.85 -5.90 -16.34
CA LYS A 86 8.18 -7.23 -15.88
C LYS A 86 8.15 -7.31 -14.36
N THR A 87 7.97 -8.53 -13.88
CA THR A 87 8.01 -8.85 -12.45
C THR A 87 8.83 -10.11 -12.20
N TRP A 88 9.17 -10.36 -10.94
CA TRP A 88 9.97 -11.50 -10.53
C TRP A 88 9.09 -12.53 -9.83
N LYS A 89 9.16 -13.80 -10.26
CA LYS A 89 8.41 -14.90 -9.64
C LYS A 89 8.68 -15.01 -8.14
N SER A 90 9.92 -14.77 -7.71
CA SER A 90 10.29 -14.74 -6.29
C SER A 90 9.58 -13.63 -5.51
N HIS A 91 9.33 -12.46 -6.12
CA HIS A 91 8.57 -11.39 -5.47
C HIS A 91 7.11 -11.82 -5.25
N LEU A 92 6.50 -12.51 -6.22
CA LEU A 92 5.14 -13.04 -6.07
C LEU A 92 5.05 -14.02 -4.89
N VAL A 93 5.99 -14.95 -4.78
CA VAL A 93 6.06 -15.91 -3.66
C VAL A 93 6.24 -15.20 -2.31
N THR A 94 7.15 -14.21 -2.27
CA THR A 94 7.40 -13.39 -1.07
C THR A 94 6.14 -12.64 -0.63
N CYS A 95 5.43 -12.03 -1.58
CA CYS A 95 4.19 -11.29 -1.28
C CYS A 95 3.06 -12.20 -0.84
N ALA A 96 2.90 -13.36 -1.46
CA ALA A 96 1.90 -14.34 -1.04
C ALA A 96 2.15 -14.79 0.42
N ALA A 97 3.40 -15.07 0.80
CA ALA A 97 3.75 -15.42 2.16
C ALA A 97 3.44 -14.29 3.16
N MET A 98 3.80 -13.04 2.82
CA MET A 98 3.47 -11.88 3.64
C MET A 98 1.97 -11.71 3.83
N TYR A 99 1.16 -11.75 2.76
CA TYR A 99 -0.29 -11.62 2.87
C TYR A 99 -0.93 -12.72 3.71
N ALA A 100 -0.38 -13.93 3.71
CA ALA A 100 -0.83 -15.00 4.59
C ALA A 100 -0.44 -14.78 6.06
N ALA A 101 0.74 -14.19 6.32
CA ALA A 101 1.26 -14.00 7.68
C ALA A 101 0.71 -12.74 8.38
N ILE A 102 0.40 -11.68 7.63
CA ILE A 102 -0.02 -10.38 8.18
C ILE A 102 -1.18 -10.49 9.17
N PRO A 103 -2.29 -11.21 8.90
CA PRO A 103 -3.39 -11.30 9.86
C PRO A 103 -2.97 -11.91 11.21
N LEU A 104 -2.09 -12.91 11.20
CA LEU A 104 -1.59 -13.54 12.42
C LEU A 104 -0.63 -12.60 13.19
N SER A 105 0.29 -11.96 12.47
CA SER A 105 1.22 -10.99 13.07
C SER A 105 0.50 -9.77 13.64
N TRP A 106 -0.58 -9.33 12.99
CA TRP A 106 -1.44 -8.25 13.47
C TRP A 106 -2.05 -8.58 14.82
N LEU A 107 -2.69 -9.75 14.95
CA LEU A 107 -3.29 -10.20 16.21
C LEU A 107 -2.26 -10.40 17.33
N ALA A 108 -1.01 -10.68 16.99
CA ALA A 108 0.08 -10.86 17.94
C ALA A 108 0.80 -9.56 18.34
N THR A 109 0.51 -8.43 17.67
CA THR A 109 1.17 -7.12 17.90
C THR A 109 0.28 -6.17 18.73
N GLU A 110 -0.87 -6.64 19.23
CA GLU A 110 -1.74 -5.92 20.18
C GLU A 110 -1.23 -5.97 21.63
#